data_AF-A0AAW9BCW1-F1
#
_entry.id   AF-A0AAW9BCW1-F1
#
_cell.length_a   1.000
_cell.length_b   1.000
_cell.length_c   1.000
_cell.angle_alpha   90.00
_cell.angle_beta   90.00
_cell.angle_gamma   90.00
#
_symmetry.space_group_name_H-M   'P 1'
#
loop_
_entity.id
_entity.type
_entity.pdbx_description
1 polymer ?
#
loop_
_entity_poly.entity_id
_entity_poly.type
_entity_poly.pdbx_seq_one_letter_code
_entity_poly.pdbx_strand_id
1 'polypeptide(L)'
;GLAGAVAYFVLTATASTIDASVNMSFFGGIIAGIIAGHSYNAFHATRLPEWLAFFSGKRLVPIMAGLFALVAGAVSGIVWPTIQGGLDALAHGISTSGAIGQFVYGTLNRALIPVGLHHVLNSFFWFGMGSCQEVLVSGATAAGQALPALQQLCVDPALAKTLVAGQTHTFEFANSVTPEITATVKEVTETVKSGDLHHFFGGDKSAGVFMNGFFPVMMFGL
;
A
#
# COMPACT_ATOMS: atom_id res chain seq x y z
N GLY A 1 10.92 7.29 -18.50
CA GLY A 1 11.85 7.20 -17.36
C GLY A 1 11.75 8.44 -16.51
N LEU A 2 12.68 9.39 -16.65
CA LEU A 2 12.79 10.58 -15.78
C LEU A 2 11.49 11.40 -15.64
N ALA A 3 10.82 11.72 -16.74
CA ALA A 3 9.57 12.50 -16.71
C ALA A 3 8.45 11.83 -15.90
N GLY A 4 8.36 10.50 -15.93
CA GLY A 4 7.40 9.73 -15.14
C GLY A 4 7.72 9.76 -13.66
N ALA A 5 9.01 9.64 -13.29
CA ALA A 5 9.44 9.77 -11.90
C ALA A 5 9.16 11.18 -11.36
N VAL A 6 9.49 12.23 -12.12
CA VAL A 6 9.18 13.62 -11.75
C VAL A 6 7.68 13.81 -11.56
N ALA A 7 6.86 13.36 -12.53
CA ALA A 7 5.41 13.45 -12.41
C ALA A 7 4.88 12.71 -11.17
N TYR A 8 5.40 11.52 -10.86
CA TYR A 8 4.97 10.75 -9.70
C TYR A 8 5.29 11.44 -8.38
N PHE A 9 6.53 11.91 -8.20
CA PHE A 9 6.93 12.57 -6.96
C PHE A 9 6.22 13.91 -6.78
N VAL A 10 6.05 14.70 -7.85
CA VAL A 10 5.33 15.97 -7.75
C VAL A 10 3.86 15.73 -7.42
N LEU A 11 3.21 14.77 -8.08
CA LEU A 11 1.80 14.45 -7.87
C LEU A 11 1.56 13.97 -6.43
N THR A 12 2.35 13.02 -5.94
CA THR A 12 2.17 12.46 -4.58
C THR A 12 2.53 13.46 -3.49
N ALA A 13 3.61 14.23 -3.66
CA ALA A 13 3.97 15.28 -2.70
C ALA A 13 2.93 16.41 -2.65
N THR A 14 2.33 16.77 -3.79
CA THR A 14 1.28 17.81 -3.82
C THR A 14 -0.03 17.30 -3.20
N ALA A 15 -0.38 16.04 -3.43
CA ALA A 15 -1.55 15.46 -2.80
C ALA A 15 -1.39 15.37 -1.27
N SER A 16 -0.20 14.96 -0.79
CA SER A 16 0.07 14.79 0.64
C SER A 16 0.22 16.11 1.41
N THR A 17 0.52 17.23 0.74
CA THR A 17 0.51 18.55 1.39
C THR A 17 -0.90 19.07 1.63
N ILE A 18 -1.88 18.62 0.86
CA ILE A 18 -3.30 18.94 1.05
C ILE A 18 -3.89 18.04 2.12
N ASP A 19 -3.66 16.73 2.02
CA ASP A 19 -4.11 15.74 3.01
C ASP A 19 -3.02 14.66 3.20
N ALA A 20 -2.42 14.65 4.39
CA ALA A 20 -1.33 13.74 4.73
C ALA A 20 -1.75 12.26 4.77
N SER A 21 -3.06 11.96 4.83
CA SER A 21 -3.59 10.59 4.83
C SER A 21 -3.78 10.02 3.41
N VAL A 22 -3.60 10.84 2.37
CA VAL A 22 -3.74 10.39 0.99
C VAL A 22 -2.63 9.42 0.62
N ASN A 23 -3.04 8.20 0.26
CA ASN A 23 -2.19 7.18 -0.30
C ASN A 23 -2.74 6.76 -1.67
N MET A 24 -2.16 7.34 -2.72
CA MET A 24 -2.54 7.01 -4.10
C MET A 24 -1.94 5.70 -4.58
N SER A 25 -1.04 5.09 -3.80
CA SER A 25 -0.38 3.82 -4.11
C SER A 25 0.04 3.75 -5.60
N PHE A 26 -0.23 2.64 -6.27
CA PHE A 26 0.06 2.45 -7.69
C PHE A 26 -0.76 3.34 -8.64
N PHE A 27 -1.93 3.86 -8.22
CA PHE A 27 -2.73 4.76 -9.06
C PHE A 27 -2.01 6.07 -9.34
N GLY A 28 -1.26 6.59 -8.36
CA GLY A 28 -0.37 7.74 -8.56
C GLY A 28 0.66 7.46 -9.67
N GLY A 29 1.18 6.24 -9.73
CA GLY A 29 2.11 5.79 -10.78
C GLY A 29 1.47 5.75 -12.17
N ILE A 30 0.23 5.25 -12.28
CA ILE A 30 -0.52 5.21 -13.55
C ILE A 30 -0.78 6.63 -14.06
N ILE A 31 -1.29 7.53 -13.20
CA ILE A 31 -1.57 8.92 -13.56
C ILE A 31 -0.28 9.63 -13.98
N ALA A 32 0.80 9.47 -13.21
CA ALA A 32 2.11 10.03 -13.56
C ALA A 32 2.66 9.49 -14.89
N GLY A 33 2.47 8.21 -15.18
CA GLY A 33 2.85 7.58 -16.44
C GLY A 33 2.09 8.18 -17.63
N ILE A 34 0.77 8.36 -17.50
CA ILE A 34 -0.07 9.02 -18.51
C ILE A 34 0.40 10.46 -18.73
N ILE A 35 0.58 11.25 -17.67
CA ILE A 35 1.06 12.63 -17.74
C ILE A 35 2.41 12.70 -18.46
N ALA A 36 3.35 11.84 -18.11
CA ALA A 36 4.67 11.81 -18.73
C ALA A 36 4.63 11.40 -20.21
N GLY A 37 3.79 10.41 -20.57
CA GLY A 37 3.59 9.98 -21.95
C GLY A 37 3.00 11.09 -22.82
N HIS A 38 1.93 11.74 -22.35
CA HIS A 38 1.33 12.87 -23.07
C HIS A 38 2.26 14.08 -23.16
N SER A 39 3.00 14.38 -22.09
CA SER A 39 3.99 15.46 -22.09
C SER A 39 5.12 15.18 -23.10
N TYR A 40 5.56 13.93 -23.23
CA TYR A 40 6.55 13.56 -24.23
C TYR A 40 6.02 13.79 -25.64
N ASN A 41 4.83 13.25 -25.94
CA ASN A 41 4.22 13.38 -27.26
C ASN A 41 4.04 14.84 -27.69
N ALA A 42 3.63 15.70 -26.74
CA ALA A 42 3.41 17.12 -27.02
C ALA A 42 4.70 17.96 -27.11
N PHE A 43 5.70 17.72 -26.24
CA PHE A 43 6.79 18.69 -26.03
C PHE A 43 8.20 18.22 -26.45
N HIS A 44 8.39 16.96 -26.86
CA HIS A 44 9.73 16.42 -27.14
C HIS A 44 10.49 17.11 -28.30
N ALA A 45 9.78 17.73 -29.23
CA ALA A 45 10.34 18.42 -30.40
C ALA A 45 10.14 19.94 -30.38
N THR A 46 9.57 20.50 -29.31
CA THR A 46 9.28 21.92 -29.19
C THR A 46 10.58 22.74 -29.10
N ARG A 47 10.64 23.84 -29.86
CA ARG A 47 11.74 24.81 -29.79
C ARG A 47 11.33 26.03 -28.97
N LEU A 48 12.12 26.33 -27.95
CA LEU A 48 11.93 27.51 -27.09
C LEU A 48 12.73 28.71 -27.64
N PRO A 49 12.36 29.95 -27.26
CA PRO A 49 13.13 31.15 -27.59
C PRO A 49 14.59 31.05 -27.12
N GLU A 50 15.51 31.82 -27.72
CA GLU A 50 16.95 31.70 -27.47
C GLU A 50 17.35 31.74 -25.98
N TRP A 51 16.69 32.56 -25.17
CA TRP A 51 16.97 32.67 -23.73
C TRP A 51 16.57 31.43 -22.90
N LEU A 52 15.66 30.57 -23.40
CA LEU A 52 15.30 29.27 -22.81
C LEU A 52 15.76 28.07 -23.65
N ALA A 53 16.57 28.29 -24.69
CA ALA A 53 16.94 27.24 -25.63
C ALA A 53 17.59 26.02 -24.96
N PHE A 54 18.21 26.20 -23.78
CA PHE A 54 18.76 25.12 -22.97
C PHE A 54 17.74 24.02 -22.61
N PHE A 55 16.49 24.39 -22.38
CA PHE A 55 15.40 23.48 -22.01
C PHE A 55 14.66 22.92 -23.22
N SER A 56 15.01 23.33 -24.44
CA SER A 56 14.32 22.92 -25.66
C SER A 56 14.33 21.40 -25.89
N GLY A 57 13.31 20.91 -26.60
CA GLY A 57 13.20 19.51 -27.01
C GLY A 57 12.98 18.56 -25.82
N LYS A 58 13.68 17.43 -25.80
CA LYS A 58 13.46 16.35 -24.82
C LYS A 58 13.67 16.76 -23.35
N ARG A 59 14.41 17.85 -23.09
CA ARG A 59 14.65 18.38 -21.73
C ARG A 59 13.45 19.15 -21.18
N LEU A 60 12.54 19.62 -22.04
CA LEU A 60 11.30 20.28 -21.64
C LEU A 60 10.30 19.29 -21.05
N VAL A 61 10.34 18.04 -21.52
CA VAL A 61 9.34 17.02 -21.20
C VAL A 61 9.20 16.78 -19.69
N PRO A 62 10.27 16.56 -18.90
CA PRO A 62 10.15 16.38 -17.46
C PRO A 62 9.62 17.63 -16.73
N ILE A 63 9.93 18.83 -17.23
CA ILE A 63 9.47 20.10 -16.64
C ILE A 63 7.96 20.21 -16.80
N MET A 64 7.46 20.01 -18.03
CA MET A 64 6.03 20.05 -18.31
C MET A 64 5.27 18.93 -17.59
N ALA A 65 5.84 17.73 -17.54
CA ALA A 65 5.27 16.61 -16.78
C ALA A 65 5.12 16.96 -15.29
N GLY A 66 6.11 17.63 -14.69
CA GLY A 66 6.02 18.15 -13.32
C GLY A 66 4.92 19.19 -13.14
N LEU A 67 4.79 20.15 -14.07
CA LEU A 67 3.75 21.18 -14.01
C LEU A 67 2.33 20.57 -14.11
N PHE A 68 2.11 19.63 -15.03
CA PHE A 68 0.82 18.95 -15.11
C PHE A 68 0.56 18.04 -13.90
N ALA A 69 1.60 17.39 -13.38
CA ALA A 69 1.52 16.60 -12.16
C ALA A 69 1.19 17.44 -10.92
N LEU A 70 1.64 18.70 -10.86
CA LEU A 70 1.26 19.63 -9.79
C LEU A 70 -0.25 19.87 -9.80
N VAL A 71 -0.83 20.15 -10.97
CA VAL A 71 -2.28 20.35 -11.13
C VAL A 71 -3.04 19.07 -10.81
N ALA A 72 -2.58 17.93 -11.34
CA ALA A 72 -3.19 16.63 -11.07
C ALA A 72 -3.11 16.24 -9.58
N GLY A 73 -2.00 16.55 -8.91
CA GLY A 73 -1.81 16.34 -7.47
C GLY A 73 -2.74 17.22 -6.63
N ALA A 74 -2.93 18.48 -7.02
CA ALA A 74 -3.89 19.37 -6.35
C ALA A 74 -5.33 18.86 -6.45
N VAL A 75 -5.74 18.39 -7.64
CA VAL A 75 -7.06 17.75 -7.83
C VAL A 75 -7.15 16.46 -7.03
N SER A 76 -6.11 15.63 -7.07
CA SER A 76 -6.09 14.34 -6.37
C SER A 76 -6.14 14.51 -4.86
N GLY A 77 -5.47 15.51 -4.27
CA GLY A 77 -5.54 15.78 -2.83
C GLY A 77 -6.96 16.07 -2.32
N ILE A 78 -7.86 16.56 -3.19
CA ILE A 78 -9.25 16.86 -2.84
C ILE A 78 -10.19 15.69 -3.14
N VAL A 79 -10.02 15.05 -4.31
CA VAL A 79 -10.95 14.02 -4.79
C VAL A 79 -10.59 12.62 -4.26
N TRP A 80 -9.30 12.33 -4.14
CA TRP A 80 -8.79 11.01 -3.76
C TRP A 80 -9.23 10.54 -2.37
N PRO A 81 -9.29 11.38 -1.31
CA PRO A 81 -9.76 10.94 0.00
C PRO A 81 -11.13 10.24 -0.03
N THR A 82 -12.04 10.72 -0.91
CA THR A 82 -13.37 10.10 -1.07
C THR A 82 -13.28 8.72 -1.71
N ILE A 83 -12.42 8.58 -2.74
CA ILE A 83 -12.19 7.31 -3.43
C ILE A 83 -11.51 6.31 -2.49
N GLN A 84 -10.46 6.77 -1.79
CA GLN A 84 -9.72 5.98 -0.82
C GLN A 84 -10.63 5.49 0.31
N GLY A 85 -11.44 6.36 0.91
CA GLY A 85 -12.40 5.95 1.94
C GLY A 85 -13.41 4.91 1.45
N GLY A 86 -13.84 4.98 0.18
CA GLY A 86 -14.69 3.95 -0.42
C GLY A 86 -13.97 2.62 -0.59
N LEU A 87 -12.72 2.63 -1.03
CA LEU A 87 -11.87 1.44 -1.15
C LEU A 87 -11.57 0.83 0.23
N ASP A 88 -11.30 1.67 1.24
CA ASP A 88 -11.04 1.25 2.61
C ASP A 88 -12.29 0.62 3.23
N ALA A 89 -13.47 1.21 3.03
CA ALA A 89 -14.74 0.64 3.50
C ALA A 89 -15.05 -0.71 2.84
N LEU A 90 -14.83 -0.82 1.52
CA LEU A 90 -14.99 -2.07 0.79
C LEU A 90 -14.02 -3.15 1.32
N ALA A 91 -12.75 -2.79 1.46
CA ALA A 91 -11.73 -3.73 1.91
C ALA A 91 -11.94 -4.16 3.37
N HIS A 92 -12.32 -3.23 4.26
CA HIS A 92 -12.67 -3.52 5.64
C HIS A 92 -13.91 -4.41 5.74
N GLY A 93 -14.94 -4.16 4.92
CA GLY A 93 -16.12 -5.02 4.86
C GLY A 93 -15.80 -6.44 4.37
N ILE A 94 -14.93 -6.56 3.36
CA ILE A 94 -14.49 -7.86 2.83
C ILE A 94 -13.58 -8.58 3.86
N SER A 95 -12.66 -7.90 4.52
CA SER A 95 -11.72 -8.53 5.46
C SER A 95 -12.40 -9.02 6.74
N THR A 96 -13.39 -8.29 7.24
CA THR A 96 -14.12 -8.65 8.47
C THR A 96 -15.21 -9.71 8.25
N SER A 97 -15.63 -9.96 7.01
CA SER A 97 -16.70 -10.92 6.67
C SER A 97 -16.27 -12.39 6.65
N GLY A 98 -15.04 -12.71 7.06
CA GLY A 98 -14.52 -14.08 7.12
C GLY A 98 -14.62 -14.82 5.78
N ALA A 99 -15.15 -16.05 5.79
CA ALA A 99 -15.25 -16.90 4.60
C ALA A 99 -16.08 -16.27 3.46
N ILE A 100 -17.13 -15.49 3.78
CA ILE A 100 -17.95 -14.81 2.77
C ILE A 100 -17.14 -13.73 2.06
N GLY A 101 -16.35 -12.96 2.82
CA GLY A 101 -15.46 -11.94 2.26
C GLY A 101 -14.42 -12.54 1.30
N GLN A 102 -13.81 -13.66 1.69
CA GLN A 102 -12.87 -14.41 0.84
C GLN A 102 -13.52 -14.86 -0.48
N PHE A 103 -14.76 -15.35 -0.42
CA PHE A 103 -15.52 -15.74 -1.61
C PHE A 103 -15.83 -14.54 -2.52
N VAL A 104 -16.24 -13.40 -1.94
CA VAL A 104 -16.52 -12.16 -2.69
C VAL A 104 -15.24 -11.65 -3.37
N TYR A 105 -14.12 -11.60 -2.64
CA TYR A 105 -12.82 -11.24 -3.21
C TYR A 105 -12.43 -12.16 -4.36
N GLY A 106 -12.52 -13.49 -4.18
CA GLY A 106 -12.21 -14.46 -5.23
C GLY A 106 -13.10 -14.29 -6.47
N THR A 107 -14.39 -14.04 -6.27
CA THR A 107 -15.36 -13.80 -7.35
C THR A 107 -15.05 -12.51 -8.11
N LEU A 108 -14.81 -11.41 -7.40
CA LEU A 108 -14.43 -10.12 -8.00
C LEU A 108 -13.10 -10.21 -8.74
N ASN A 109 -12.09 -10.83 -8.12
CA ASN A 109 -10.78 -11.06 -8.72
C ASN A 109 -10.92 -11.84 -10.03
N ARG A 110 -11.76 -12.88 -10.08
CA ARG A 110 -12.02 -13.67 -11.31
C ARG A 110 -12.82 -12.87 -12.35
N ALA A 111 -13.84 -12.13 -11.94
CA ALA A 111 -14.70 -11.34 -12.81
C ALA A 111 -13.96 -10.16 -13.46
N LEU A 112 -12.92 -9.63 -12.80
CA LEU A 112 -12.11 -8.52 -13.30
C LEU A 112 -10.91 -8.97 -14.16
N ILE A 113 -10.72 -10.27 -14.38
CA ILE A 113 -9.67 -10.79 -15.27
C ILE A 113 -9.81 -10.27 -16.71
N PRO A 114 -11.00 -10.33 -17.37
CA PRO A 114 -11.13 -9.94 -18.78
C PRO A 114 -10.79 -8.49 -19.07
N VAL A 115 -10.95 -7.62 -18.07
CA VAL A 115 -10.65 -6.18 -18.17
C VAL A 115 -9.28 -5.82 -17.58
N GLY A 116 -8.54 -6.79 -17.03
CA GLY A 116 -7.24 -6.55 -16.39
C GLY A 116 -7.28 -5.85 -15.03
N LEU A 117 -8.46 -5.41 -14.56
CA LEU A 117 -8.63 -4.69 -13.29
C LEU A 117 -8.39 -5.58 -12.05
N HIS A 118 -8.28 -6.89 -12.21
CA HIS A 118 -7.91 -7.78 -11.12
C HIS A 118 -6.54 -7.45 -10.51
N HIS A 119 -5.60 -6.89 -11.30
CA HIS A 119 -4.33 -6.38 -10.77
C HIS A 119 -4.51 -5.17 -9.85
N VAL A 120 -5.50 -4.32 -10.12
CA VAL A 120 -5.84 -3.15 -9.30
C VAL A 120 -6.39 -3.62 -7.96
N LEU A 121 -7.32 -4.59 -7.99
CA LEU A 121 -7.89 -5.21 -6.79
C LEU A 121 -6.80 -5.86 -5.94
N ASN A 122 -5.96 -6.71 -6.55
CA ASN A 122 -4.89 -7.42 -5.83
C ASN A 122 -3.86 -6.44 -5.27
N SER A 123 -3.45 -5.42 -6.03
CA SER A 123 -2.49 -4.44 -5.55
C SER A 123 -3.01 -3.67 -4.34
N PHE A 124 -4.28 -3.31 -4.31
CA PHE A 124 -4.86 -2.64 -3.15
C PHE A 124 -4.95 -3.57 -1.94
N PHE A 125 -5.43 -4.80 -2.12
CA PHE A 125 -5.54 -5.77 -1.02
C PHE A 125 -4.16 -6.15 -0.45
N TRP A 126 -3.16 -6.34 -1.31
CA TRP A 126 -1.83 -6.78 -0.90
C TRP A 126 -0.98 -5.66 -0.31
N PHE A 127 -1.09 -4.43 -0.82
CA PHE A 127 -0.17 -3.33 -0.46
C PHE A 127 -0.85 -2.11 0.17
N GLY A 128 -2.16 -1.93 -0.01
CA GLY A 128 -2.88 -0.73 0.42
C GLY A 128 -3.79 -0.94 1.62
N MET A 129 -4.36 -2.14 1.79
CA MET A 129 -5.38 -2.41 2.81
C MET A 129 -4.85 -2.28 4.24
N GLY A 130 -5.44 -1.37 5.02
CA GLY A 130 -5.23 -1.27 6.46
C GLY A 130 -3.81 -0.88 6.84
N SER A 131 -3.63 -0.43 8.07
CA SER A 131 -2.33 -0.07 8.63
C SER A 131 -2.04 -0.90 9.87
N CYS A 132 -0.81 -1.37 9.99
CA CYS A 132 -0.37 -2.20 11.09
C CYS A 132 0.99 -1.71 11.60
N GLN A 133 1.14 -1.59 12.92
CA GLN A 133 2.38 -1.15 13.54
C GLN A 133 3.26 -2.37 13.85
N GLU A 134 4.52 -2.31 13.44
CA GLU A 134 5.48 -3.36 13.78
C GLU A 134 5.98 -3.21 15.23
N VAL A 135 5.92 -4.31 15.97
CA VAL A 135 6.38 -4.46 17.34
C VAL A 135 7.37 -5.61 17.42
N LEU A 136 8.52 -5.36 18.03
CA LEU A 136 9.51 -6.40 18.32
C LEU A 136 9.11 -7.12 19.60
N VAL A 137 9.07 -8.44 19.54
CA VAL A 137 8.61 -9.30 20.64
C VAL A 137 9.63 -10.37 20.99
N SER A 138 9.58 -10.87 22.22
CA SER A 138 10.43 -11.94 22.73
C SER A 138 9.61 -12.94 23.52
N GLY A 139 10.05 -14.20 23.54
CA GLY A 139 9.35 -15.26 24.26
C GLY A 139 7.93 -15.52 23.75
N ALA A 140 7.70 -15.37 22.44
CA ALA A 140 6.39 -15.57 21.84
C ALA A 140 5.91 -17.02 22.05
N THR A 141 4.67 -17.17 22.52
CA THR A 141 3.99 -18.45 22.75
C THR A 141 2.60 -18.40 22.15
N ALA A 142 2.15 -19.47 21.50
CA ALA A 142 0.78 -19.63 21.03
C ALA A 142 0.26 -21.00 21.45
N ALA A 143 -0.94 -21.07 22.03
CA ALA A 143 -1.53 -22.32 22.53
C ALA A 143 -0.57 -23.17 23.40
N GLY A 144 0.27 -22.52 24.22
CA GLY A 144 1.26 -23.18 25.07
C GLY A 144 2.53 -23.68 24.37
N GLN A 145 2.68 -23.45 23.06
CA GLN A 145 3.88 -23.79 22.28
C GLN A 145 4.76 -22.56 22.06
N ALA A 146 6.07 -22.70 22.28
CA ALA A 146 7.04 -21.64 22.02
C ALA A 146 7.21 -21.43 20.50
N LEU A 147 7.23 -20.16 20.08
CA LEU A 147 7.46 -19.72 18.71
C LEU A 147 8.82 -19.00 18.63
N PRO A 148 9.95 -19.73 18.71
CA PRO A 148 11.30 -19.13 18.85
C PRO A 148 11.73 -18.33 17.62
N ALA A 149 11.10 -18.55 16.46
CA ALA A 149 11.38 -17.82 15.22
C ALA A 149 10.60 -16.48 15.12
N LEU A 150 9.61 -16.24 15.97
CA LEU A 150 8.80 -15.01 15.93
C LEU A 150 9.48 -13.92 16.75
N GLN A 151 10.08 -12.96 16.05
CA GLN A 151 10.77 -11.81 16.64
C GLN A 151 10.05 -10.48 16.39
N GLN A 152 9.12 -10.47 15.43
CA GLN A 152 8.33 -9.30 15.03
C GLN A 152 6.85 -9.68 14.97
N LEU A 153 6.00 -8.75 15.38
CA LEU A 153 4.56 -8.89 15.33
C LEU A 153 3.96 -7.60 14.79
N CYS A 154 2.99 -7.74 13.90
CA CYS A 154 2.20 -6.66 13.37
C CYS A 154 0.89 -6.60 14.16
N VAL A 155 0.63 -5.46 14.80
CA VAL A 155 -0.59 -5.21 15.59
C VAL A 155 -1.27 -3.91 15.20
N ASP A 156 -2.55 -3.76 15.56
CA ASP A 156 -3.31 -2.54 15.34
C ASP A 156 -2.54 -1.30 15.91
N PRO A 157 -2.36 -0.22 15.13
CA PRO A 157 -1.67 0.99 15.59
C PRO A 157 -2.28 1.63 16.85
N ALA A 158 -3.57 1.46 17.10
CA ALA A 158 -4.21 1.91 18.33
C ALA A 158 -3.76 1.07 19.53
N LEU A 159 -3.65 -0.25 19.37
CA LEU A 159 -3.12 -1.15 20.40
C LEU A 159 -1.63 -0.86 20.64
N ALA A 160 -0.86 -0.66 19.58
CA ALA A 160 0.59 -0.42 19.66
C ALA A 160 0.95 0.78 20.56
N LYS A 161 0.13 1.84 20.57
CA LYS A 161 0.32 3.02 21.44
C LYS A 161 0.18 2.73 22.93
N THR A 162 -0.47 1.62 23.29
CA THR A 162 -0.68 1.22 24.70
C THR A 162 0.40 0.29 25.22
N LEU A 163 1.24 -0.26 24.33
CA LEU A 163 2.25 -1.24 24.67
C LEU A 163 3.48 -0.56 25.28
N VAL A 164 4.00 -1.14 26.36
CA VAL A 164 5.25 -0.71 26.99
C VAL A 164 6.28 -1.83 26.90
N ALA A 165 7.52 -1.46 26.59
CA ALA A 165 8.65 -2.39 26.57
C ALA A 165 8.80 -3.11 27.92
N GLY A 166 8.99 -4.42 27.88
CA GLY A 166 9.10 -5.31 29.03
C GLY A 166 7.78 -5.93 29.50
N GLN A 167 6.62 -5.49 29.00
CA GLN A 167 5.33 -6.09 29.35
C GLN A 167 5.00 -7.31 28.48
N THR A 168 4.48 -8.35 29.11
CA THR A 168 3.89 -9.49 28.42
C THR A 168 2.46 -9.16 28.05
N HIS A 169 2.15 -9.23 26.76
CA HIS A 169 0.81 -9.03 26.22
C HIS A 169 0.35 -10.29 25.48
N THR A 170 -0.93 -10.59 25.61
CA THR A 170 -1.62 -11.57 24.78
C THR A 170 -2.28 -10.83 23.63
N PHE A 171 -1.82 -11.12 22.43
CA PHE A 171 -2.30 -10.57 21.17
C PHE A 171 -3.34 -11.50 20.58
N GLU A 172 -4.53 -10.97 20.32
CA GLU A 172 -5.64 -11.70 19.73
C GLU A 172 -5.73 -11.43 18.23
N PHE A 173 -5.69 -12.49 17.43
CA PHE A 173 -5.80 -12.45 15.98
C PHE A 173 -7.12 -13.07 15.54
N ALA A 174 -8.06 -12.22 15.13
CA ALA A 174 -9.33 -12.66 14.57
C ALA A 174 -9.12 -13.52 13.31
N ASN A 175 -9.99 -14.51 13.10
CA ASN A 175 -9.96 -15.39 11.92
C ASN A 175 -8.63 -16.16 11.70
N SER A 176 -7.86 -16.40 12.76
CA SER A 176 -6.60 -17.16 12.71
C SER A 176 -6.70 -18.56 13.32
N VAL A 177 -5.88 -19.49 12.83
CA VAL A 177 -5.70 -20.84 13.41
C VAL A 177 -4.94 -20.77 14.75
N THR A 178 -4.12 -19.75 14.97
CA THR A 178 -3.48 -19.44 16.26
C THR A 178 -4.02 -18.11 16.76
N PRO A 179 -5.21 -18.10 17.40
CA PRO A 179 -5.91 -16.86 17.72
C PRO A 179 -5.23 -16.05 18.83
N GLU A 180 -4.40 -16.67 19.67
CA GLU A 180 -3.73 -15.99 20.79
C GLU A 180 -2.22 -16.19 20.72
N ILE A 181 -1.47 -15.09 20.71
CA ILE A 181 -0.02 -15.08 20.89
C ILE A 181 0.32 -14.29 22.15
N THR A 182 0.90 -14.94 23.14
CA THR A 182 1.44 -14.27 24.33
C THR A 182 2.93 -14.02 24.13
N ALA A 183 3.35 -12.76 24.14
CA ALA A 183 4.75 -12.38 23.96
C ALA A 183 5.12 -11.15 24.79
N THR A 184 6.40 -11.03 25.14
CA THR A 184 6.95 -9.86 25.84
C THR A 184 7.39 -8.82 24.81
N VAL A 185 6.79 -7.63 24.88
CA VAL A 185 7.12 -6.50 24.00
C VAL A 185 8.53 -6.03 24.31
N LYS A 186 9.40 -6.01 23.31
CA LYS A 186 10.75 -5.45 23.42
C LYS A 186 10.77 -3.99 23.04
N GLU A 187 10.11 -3.65 21.93
CA GLU A 187 10.11 -2.30 21.36
C GLU A 187 8.92 -2.14 20.40
N VAL A 188 8.29 -0.97 20.40
CA VAL A 188 7.34 -0.56 19.37
C VAL A 188 8.10 0.28 18.36
N THR A 189 8.22 -0.22 17.13
CA THR A 189 8.95 0.50 16.08
C THR A 189 8.09 1.63 15.51
N GLU A 190 8.68 2.58 14.78
CA GLU A 190 7.91 3.59 14.01
C GLU A 190 7.39 3.05 12.67
N THR A 191 7.76 1.82 12.30
CA THR A 191 7.41 1.21 11.01
C THR A 191 5.95 0.82 10.94
N VAL A 192 5.18 1.57 10.13
CA VAL A 192 3.80 1.23 9.77
C VAL A 192 3.80 0.46 8.45
N LYS A 193 3.20 -0.72 8.45
CA LYS A 193 3.00 -1.57 7.27
C LYS A 193 1.56 -1.47 6.79
N SER A 194 1.35 -1.46 5.48
CA SER A 194 0.00 -1.44 4.89
C SER A 194 -0.18 -2.60 3.93
N GLY A 195 -1.38 -3.16 3.85
CA GLY A 195 -1.72 -4.28 2.97
C GLY A 195 -1.48 -5.68 3.56
N ASP A 196 -2.28 -6.63 3.10
CA ASP A 196 -2.32 -8.02 3.58
C ASP A 196 -0.96 -8.73 3.49
N LEU A 197 -0.17 -8.42 2.45
CA LEU A 197 1.16 -9.00 2.25
C LEU A 197 2.15 -8.54 3.32
N HIS A 198 2.16 -7.23 3.58
CA HIS A 198 3.08 -6.66 4.55
C HIS A 198 2.69 -6.99 5.99
N HIS A 199 1.38 -7.14 6.26
CA HIS A 199 0.88 -7.63 7.54
C HIS A 199 1.29 -9.09 7.78
N PHE A 200 1.13 -9.96 6.78
CA PHE A 200 1.52 -11.38 6.84
C PHE A 200 3.01 -11.54 7.15
N PHE A 201 3.88 -10.87 6.38
CA PHE A 201 5.33 -10.92 6.64
C PHE A 201 5.73 -10.19 7.93
N GLY A 202 4.90 -9.26 8.41
CA GLY A 202 5.04 -8.62 9.71
C GLY A 202 4.68 -9.52 10.89
N GLY A 203 4.20 -10.75 10.66
CA GLY A 203 3.87 -11.72 11.71
C GLY A 203 2.42 -11.71 12.15
N ASP A 204 1.56 -10.88 11.54
CA ASP A 204 0.12 -10.91 11.77
C ASP A 204 -0.46 -12.26 11.32
N LYS A 205 -1.14 -12.95 12.23
CA LYS A 205 -1.70 -14.29 11.98
C LYS A 205 -3.09 -14.28 11.35
N SER A 206 -3.71 -13.12 11.24
CA SER A 206 -4.99 -12.91 10.57
C SER A 206 -4.82 -12.54 9.08
N ALA A 207 -3.61 -12.12 8.69
CA ALA A 207 -3.26 -11.70 7.34
C ALA A 207 -2.78 -12.87 6.44
N GLY A 208 -2.65 -12.60 5.14
CA GLY A 208 -2.17 -13.52 4.10
C GLY A 208 -3.28 -14.32 3.40
N VAL A 209 -4.51 -14.18 3.87
CA VAL A 209 -5.69 -14.88 3.35
C VAL A 209 -5.95 -14.52 1.88
N PHE A 210 -5.75 -13.25 1.50
CA PHE A 210 -5.99 -12.77 0.13
C PHE A 210 -4.85 -13.09 -0.83
N MET A 211 -3.79 -13.73 -0.33
CA MET A 211 -2.65 -14.24 -1.09
C MET A 211 -2.67 -15.75 -1.27
N ASN A 212 -3.60 -16.49 -0.66
CA ASN A 212 -3.60 -17.96 -0.64
C ASN A 212 -3.53 -18.62 -2.04
N GLY A 213 -4.09 -17.99 -3.07
CA GLY A 213 -3.98 -18.48 -4.46
C GLY A 213 -2.64 -18.21 -5.14
N PHE A 214 -1.82 -17.30 -4.60
CA PHE A 214 -0.56 -16.83 -5.17
C PHE A 214 0.66 -17.26 -4.34
N PHE A 215 0.45 -17.79 -3.13
CA PHE A 215 1.51 -18.31 -2.26
C PHE A 215 2.40 -19.38 -2.94
N PRO A 216 1.85 -20.36 -3.72
CA PRO A 216 2.69 -21.28 -4.46
C PRO A 216 3.56 -20.59 -5.52
N VAL A 217 3.03 -19.57 -6.19
CA VAL A 217 3.76 -18.80 -7.20
C VAL A 217 4.91 -18.02 -6.57
N MET A 218 4.69 -17.40 -5.41
CA MET A 218 5.73 -16.67 -4.66
C MET A 218 6.78 -17.58 -4.02
N MET A 219 6.41 -18.78 -3.57
CA MET A 219 7.35 -19.73 -2.97
C MET A 219 8.21 -20.45 -4.00
N PHE A 220 7.71 -20.63 -5.23
CA PHE A 220 8.40 -21.35 -6.30
C PHE A 220 8.89 -20.45 -7.45
N GLY A 221 8.67 -19.14 -7.38
CA GLY A 221 9.17 -18.17 -8.36
C GLY A 221 8.64 -18.40 -9.79
N LEU A 222 7.39 -18.85 -9.91
CA LEU A 222 6.72 -19.14 -11.19
C LEU A 222 6.11 -17.89 -11.84
#